data_AF-T1CDE6-F1
#
_entry.id   AF-T1CDE6-F1
#
_cell.length_a   1.000
_cell.length_b   1.000
_cell.length_c   1.000
_cell.angle_alpha   90.00
_cell.angle_beta   90.00
_cell.angle_gamma   90.00
#
_symmetry.space_group_name_H-M   'P 1'
#
loop_
_entity.id
_entity.type
_entity.pdbx_description
1 polymer ?
#
loop_
_entity_poly.entity_id
_entity_poly.type
_entity_poly.pdbx_seq_one_letter_code
_entity_poly.pdbx_strand_id
1 'polypeptide(L)'
;MGDIRFCGQVLETPQRSLIIALAKRYGGLSRHELAQTVCELLDWHRPNGQPKAIECRALLERMQETGLIGLAPLRPGRPRGAVTSVRVNPDPEPAATDAPLATL
;
A
#
# COMPACT_ATOMS: atom_id res chain seq x y z
N MET A 1 5.01 -28.09 7.75
CA MET A 1 5.27 -26.67 7.45
C MET A 1 5.15 -26.51 5.95
N GLY A 2 4.09 -25.88 5.46
CA GLY A 2 3.91 -25.67 4.02
C GLY A 2 4.83 -24.56 3.52
N ASP A 3 5.41 -24.75 2.33
CA ASP A 3 6.20 -23.71 1.68
C ASP A 3 5.31 -22.50 1.39
N ILE A 4 5.73 -21.34 1.86
CA ILE A 4 5.05 -20.08 1.54
C ILE A 4 5.47 -19.67 0.13
N ARG A 5 4.50 -19.38 -0.73
CA ARG A 5 4.74 -19.00 -2.12
C ARG A 5 4.24 -17.60 -2.43
N PHE A 6 4.99 -16.88 -3.26
CA PHE A 6 4.63 -15.59 -3.84
C PHE A 6 4.62 -15.70 -5.38
N CYS A 7 3.48 -15.40 -6.01
CA CYS A 7 3.30 -15.52 -7.47
C CYS A 7 3.80 -16.88 -8.04
N GLY A 8 3.62 -17.99 -7.31
CA GLY A 8 4.05 -19.33 -7.71
C GLY A 8 5.50 -19.68 -7.39
N GLN A 9 6.32 -18.72 -6.95
CA GLN A 9 7.70 -18.92 -6.52
C GLN A 9 7.77 -19.19 -5.01
N VAL A 10 8.69 -20.04 -4.57
CA VAL A 10 8.94 -20.27 -3.13
C VAL A 10 9.55 -19.01 -2.53
N LEU A 11 9.02 -18.58 -1.39
CA LEU A 11 9.54 -17.44 -0.64
C LEU A 11 10.83 -17.84 0.06
N GLU A 12 11.95 -17.29 -0.38
CA GLU A 12 13.26 -17.64 0.16
C GLU A 12 13.44 -17.15 1.61
N THR A 13 14.32 -17.81 2.36
CA THR A 13 14.67 -17.44 3.73
C THR A 13 15.05 -15.96 3.91
N PRO A 14 15.92 -15.34 3.08
CA PRO A 14 16.24 -13.92 3.22
C PRO A 14 15.03 -13.02 2.98
N GLN A 15 14.21 -13.31 1.95
CA GLN A 15 13.01 -12.55 1.64
C GLN A 15 12.00 -12.61 2.80
N ARG A 16 11.77 -13.82 3.33
CA ARG A 16 10.91 -14.05 4.50
C ARG A 16 11.42 -13.29 5.73
N SER A 17 12.72 -13.34 5.98
CA SER A 17 13.33 -12.64 7.13
C SER A 17 13.17 -11.12 7.01
N LEU A 18 13.34 -10.57 5.80
CA LEU A 18 13.09 -9.16 5.52
C LEU A 18 11.63 -8.79 5.79
N ILE A 19 10.67 -9.57 5.30
CA ILE A 19 9.24 -9.31 5.52
C ILE A 19 8.90 -9.30 7.02
N ILE A 20 9.45 -10.24 7.79
CA ILE A 20 9.26 -10.29 9.25
C ILE A 20 9.85 -9.04 9.90
N ALA A 21 11.05 -8.61 9.50
CA ALA A 21 11.68 -7.40 10.02
C ALA A 21 10.85 -6.14 9.70
N LEU A 22 10.33 -6.02 8.48
CA LEU A 22 9.48 -4.92 8.06
C LEU A 22 8.15 -4.90 8.81
N ALA A 23 7.50 -6.05 8.98
CA ALA A 23 6.27 -6.14 9.75
C ALA A 23 6.47 -5.76 11.22
N LYS A 24 7.63 -6.10 11.82
CA LYS A 24 7.99 -5.68 13.18
C LYS A 24 8.24 -4.18 13.28
N ARG A 25 9.00 -3.61 12.33
CA ARG A 25 9.37 -2.18 12.33
C ARG A 25 8.20 -1.27 11.97
N TYR A 26 7.36 -1.70 11.04
CA TYR A 26 6.31 -0.90 10.43
C TYR A 26 4.91 -1.49 10.66
N GLY A 27 4.72 -2.28 11.72
CA GLY A 27 3.44 -2.95 12.02
C GLY A 27 2.27 -2.00 12.31
N GLY A 28 2.53 -0.71 12.49
CA GLY A 28 1.53 0.36 12.60
C GLY A 28 1.01 0.91 11.26
N LEU A 29 1.68 0.58 10.14
CA LEU A 29 1.21 0.96 8.80
C LEU A 29 -0.05 0.19 8.40
N SER A 30 -0.79 0.71 7.43
CA SER A 30 -1.83 -0.09 6.80
C SER A 30 -1.22 -1.29 6.07
N ARG A 31 -2.01 -2.38 5.93
CA ARG A 31 -1.57 -3.55 5.17
C ARG A 31 -1.17 -3.21 3.72
N HIS A 32 -1.81 -2.19 3.14
CA HIS A 32 -1.49 -1.75 1.79
C HIS A 32 -0.13 -1.05 1.74
N GLU A 33 0.12 -0.09 2.63
CA GLU A 33 1.42 0.61 2.70
C GLU A 33 2.56 -0.37 2.97
N LEU A 34 2.39 -1.28 3.92
CA LEU A 34 3.40 -2.31 4.17
C LEU A 34 3.63 -3.21 2.95
N ALA A 35 2.58 -3.57 2.21
CA ALA A 35 2.72 -4.36 0.99
C ALA A 35 3.48 -3.61 -0.11
N GLN A 36 3.27 -2.31 -0.25
CA GLN A 36 4.03 -1.47 -1.18
C GLN A 36 5.52 -1.45 -0.81
N THR A 37 5.84 -1.15 0.45
CA THR A 37 7.22 -1.13 0.95
C THR A 37 7.93 -2.48 0.76
N VAL A 38 7.24 -3.59 1.01
CA VAL A 38 7.78 -4.93 0.77
C VAL A 38 8.03 -5.15 -0.72
N CYS A 39 7.07 -4.80 -1.58
CA CYS A 39 7.22 -4.94 -3.03
C CYS A 39 8.41 -4.14 -3.57
N GLU A 40 8.56 -2.89 -3.13
CA GLU A 40 9.67 -2.02 -3.52
C GLU A 40 11.02 -2.60 -3.11
N LEU A 41 11.14 -3.05 -1.85
CA LEU A 41 12.41 -3.57 -1.32
C LEU A 41 12.81 -4.93 -1.88
N LEU A 42 11.85 -5.75 -2.28
CA LEU A 42 12.09 -7.07 -2.89
C LEU A 42 12.10 -7.03 -4.42
N ASP A 43 12.00 -5.84 -5.01
CA ASP A 43 11.88 -5.62 -6.46
C ASP A 43 10.73 -6.43 -7.10
N TRP A 44 9.63 -6.60 -6.37
CA TRP A 44 8.45 -7.32 -6.82
C TRP A 44 7.53 -6.42 -7.62
N HIS A 45 7.98 -6.11 -8.84
CA HIS A 45 7.29 -5.27 -9.79
C HIS A 45 6.70 -6.08 -10.95
N ARG A 46 5.69 -5.48 -11.59
CA ARG A 46 5.17 -5.90 -12.89
C ARG A 46 6.11 -5.35 -14.00
N PRO A 47 6.04 -5.87 -15.23
CA PRO A 47 6.85 -5.36 -16.34
C PRO A 47 6.61 -3.87 -16.66
N ASN A 48 5.49 -3.29 -16.20
CA ASN A 48 5.20 -1.86 -16.29
C ASN A 48 5.72 -1.05 -15.09
N GLY A 49 6.57 -1.63 -14.23
CA GLY A 49 7.14 -1.00 -13.04
C GLY A 49 6.20 -0.90 -11.84
N GLN A 50 4.93 -1.32 -11.98
CA GLN A 50 3.96 -1.22 -10.88
C GLN A 50 4.17 -2.34 -9.85
N PRO A 51 4.17 -2.02 -8.55
CA PRO A 51 4.35 -3.02 -7.48
C PRO A 51 3.20 -4.03 -7.43
N LYS A 52 3.51 -5.28 -7.08
CA LYS A 52 2.55 -6.38 -6.89
C LYS A 52 1.84 -6.30 -5.53
N ALA A 53 1.36 -5.11 -5.17
CA ALA A 53 0.88 -4.82 -3.82
C ALA A 53 -0.34 -5.66 -3.40
N ILE A 54 -1.22 -6.04 -4.34
CA ILE A 54 -2.38 -6.89 -4.06
C ILE A 54 -1.93 -8.30 -3.69
N GLU A 55 -1.06 -8.88 -4.50
CA GLU A 55 -0.50 -10.22 -4.29
C GLU A 55 0.36 -10.26 -3.01
N CYS A 56 1.12 -9.19 -2.78
CA CYS A 56 1.98 -9.07 -1.60
C CYS A 56 1.15 -8.87 -0.34
N ARG A 57 0.05 -8.13 -0.40
CA ARG A 57 -0.90 -8.04 0.70
C ARG A 57 -1.48 -9.41 1.06
N ALA A 58 -1.89 -10.20 0.08
CA ALA A 58 -2.39 -11.55 0.32
C ALA A 58 -1.32 -12.47 0.94
N LEU A 59 -0.05 -12.28 0.58
CA LEU A 59 1.07 -12.97 1.22
C LEU A 59 1.20 -12.59 2.70
N LEU A 60 1.17 -11.28 3.01
CA LEU A 60 1.24 -10.77 4.37
C LEU A 60 0.08 -11.28 5.24
N GLU A 61 -1.13 -11.34 4.70
CA GLU A 61 -2.30 -11.89 5.39
C GLU A 61 -2.09 -13.37 5.74
N ARG A 62 -1.62 -14.21 4.79
CA ARG A 62 -1.27 -15.61 5.07
C ARG A 62 -0.14 -15.77 6.10
N MET A 63 0.87 -14.91 6.05
CA MET A 63 1.95 -14.91 7.04
C MET A 63 1.45 -14.52 8.44
N GLN A 64 0.45 -13.64 8.52
CA GLN A 64 -0.20 -13.29 9.79
C GLN A 64 -1.07 -14.44 10.31
N GLU A 65 -1.87 -15.07 9.46
CA GLU A 65 -2.71 -16.22 9.82
C GLU A 65 -1.89 -17.41 10.34
N THR A 66 -0.69 -17.60 9.79
CA THR A 66 0.27 -18.62 10.25
C THR A 66 1.06 -18.19 11.49
N GLY A 67 0.84 -16.99 12.01
CA GLY A 67 1.50 -16.47 13.21
C GLY A 67 2.95 -16.01 13.01
N LEU A 68 3.42 -15.88 11.77
CA LEU A 68 4.80 -15.46 11.48
C LEU A 68 5.04 -13.97 11.66
N ILE A 69 4.00 -13.16 11.47
CA ILE A 69 4.04 -11.71 11.65
C ILE A 69 2.79 -11.25 12.39
N GLY A 70 2.94 -10.18 13.18
CA GLY A 70 1.81 -9.45 13.76
C GLY A 70 1.58 -8.17 12.99
N LEU A 71 0.40 -8.00 12.40
CA LEU A 71 0.00 -6.71 11.80
C LEU A 71 -1.16 -6.13 12.60
N ALA A 72 -1.34 -4.81 12.51
CA ALA A 72 -2.45 -4.14 13.16
C ALA A 72 -3.80 -4.76 12.75
N PRO A 73 -4.76 -4.86 13.68
CA PRO A 73 -6.10 -5.34 13.36
C PRO A 73 -6.72 -4.50 12.23
N LEU A 74 -7.53 -5.13 11.37
CA LEU A 74 -8.29 -4.36 10.39
C LEU A 74 -9.16 -3.36 11.16
N ARG A 75 -9.03 -2.07 10.80
CA ARG A 75 -9.96 -1.06 11.31
C ARG A 75 -11.36 -1.44 10.81
N PRO A 76 -12.38 -1.48 11.69
CA PRO A 76 -13.74 -1.74 11.25
C PRO A 76 -14.10 -0.72 10.16
N GLY A 77 -14.65 -1.23 9.05
CA GLY A 77 -15.05 -0.38 7.93
C GLY A 77 -16.10 0.65 8.35
N ARG A 78 -16.23 1.71 7.56
CA ARG A 78 -17.30 2.69 7.75
C ARG A 78 -18.65 1.95 7.71
N PRO A 79 -19.58 2.24 8.64
CA PRO A 79 -20.90 1.61 8.61
C PRO A 79 -21.58 1.88 7.27
N ARG A 80 -22.26 0.86 6.73
CA ARG A 80 -23.03 0.98 5.49
C ARG A 80 -24.08 2.08 5.66
N GLY A 81 -24.14 3.04 4.73
CA GLY A 81 -25.08 4.15 4.75
C GLY A 81 -24.56 5.47 5.35
N ALA A 82 -23.31 5.52 5.80
CA ALA A 82 -22.74 6.78 6.23
C ALA A 82 -22.49 7.70 5.02
N VAL A 83 -23.17 8.85 4.99
CA VAL A 83 -23.08 9.85 3.91
C VAL A 83 -21.76 10.60 4.02
N THR A 84 -20.93 10.60 2.97
CA THR A 84 -19.78 11.50 2.88
C THR A 84 -20.31 12.90 2.61
N SER A 85 -20.25 13.79 3.59
CA SER A 85 -20.41 15.21 3.33
C SER A 85 -19.19 15.68 2.55
N VAL A 86 -19.38 15.91 1.24
CA VAL A 86 -18.40 16.64 0.43
C VAL A 86 -18.68 18.12 0.67
N ARG A 87 -17.69 18.86 1.15
CA ARG A 87 -17.79 20.32 1.14
C ARG A 87 -17.73 20.77 -0.32
N VAL A 88 -18.84 21.29 -0.83
CA VAL A 88 -18.86 21.99 -2.11
C VAL A 88 -18.17 23.33 -1.87
N ASN A 89 -16.95 23.49 -2.38
CA ASN A 89 -16.36 24.81 -2.51
C ASN A 89 -17.07 25.53 -3.66
N PRO A 90 -17.32 26.85 -3.57
CA PRO A 90 -17.79 27.62 -4.71
C PRO A 90 -16.79 27.53 -5.86
N ASP A 91 -17.31 27.54 -7.09
CA ASP A 91 -16.54 27.50 -8.32
C ASP A 91 -15.47 28.61 -8.32
N PRO A 92 -14.19 28.34 -8.65
CA PRO A 92 -13.21 29.40 -8.75
C PRO A 92 -13.58 30.31 -9.92
N GLU A 93 -13.83 31.59 -9.64
CA GLU A 93 -14.03 32.60 -10.70
C GLU A 93 -12.90 32.51 -11.73
N PRO A 94 -13.21 32.52 -13.04
CA PRO A 94 -12.18 32.41 -14.07
C PRO A 94 -11.27 33.63 -13.98
N ALA A 95 -10.05 33.41 -13.48
CA ALA A 95 -9.00 34.42 -13.48
C ALA A 95 -8.69 34.78 -14.94
N ALA A 96 -9.08 35.99 -15.35
CA ALA A 96 -8.76 36.53 -16.65
C ALA A 96 -7.25 36.75 -16.75
N THR A 97 -6.55 35.83 -17.40
CA THR A 97 -5.16 36.01 -17.83
C THR A 97 -5.14 36.96 -19.03
N ASP A 98 -5.07 38.26 -18.78
CA ASP A 98 -4.60 39.21 -19.80
C ASP A 98 -3.74 40.28 -19.13
N ALA A 99 -2.43 40.04 -19.14
CA ALA A 99 -1.43 41.09 -18.94
C ALA A 99 -0.25 40.77 -19.86
N PRO A 100 0.10 41.65 -20.82
CA PRO A 100 1.26 41.44 -21.67
C PRO A 100 2.54 41.64 -20.85
N LEU A 101 3.50 40.74 -21.05
CA LEU A 101 4.83 40.78 -20.47
C LEU A 101 5.58 42.03 -21.00
N ALA A 102 5.53 43.14 -20.27
CA ALA A 102 6.32 44.33 -20.54
C ALA A 102 7.69 44.24 -19.85
N THR A 103 8.72 44.09 -20.69
CA THR A 103 10.09 44.64 -20.62
C THR A 103 10.73 44.92 -19.25
N LEU A 104 11.84 44.21 -18.98
CA LEU A 104 13.11 44.77 -18.47
C LEU A 104 14.29 44.03 -19.10
#